data_AF-A0A7K1D8A5-F1
#
_entry.id   AF-A0A7K1D8A5-F1
#
_cell.length_a   1.000
_cell.length_b   1.000
_cell.length_c   1.000
_cell.angle_alpha   90.00
_cell.angle_beta   90.00
_cell.angle_gamma   90.00
#
_symmetry.space_group_name_H-M   'P 1'
#
loop_
_entity.id
_entity.type
_entity.pdbx_description
1 polymer ?
#
loop_
_entity_poly.entity_id
_entity_poly.type
_entity_poly.pdbx_seq_one_letter_code
_entity_poly.pdbx_strand_id
1 'polypeptide(L)' 'MNNEDESAQPMVKLLADPAKDGPDLRFAGPLHKCICGCDLWHGLVKFEEGEIAFYFLDVLCAACGAHAIAPTHSEDAA' A
#
# COMPACT_ATOMS: atom_id res chain seq x y z
N MET A 1 -22.05 -1.05 -28.74
CA MET A 1 -21.26 0.18 -28.49
C MET A 1 -21.21 0.35 -26.98
N ASN A 2 -20.21 -0.23 -26.32
CA ASN A 2 -19.99 0.01 -24.90
C ASN A 2 -18.76 0.92 -24.83
N ASN A 3 -19.03 2.22 -24.85
CA ASN A 3 -18.10 3.25 -24.42
C ASN A 3 -18.25 3.32 -22.91
N GLU A 4 -17.40 2.58 -22.19
CA GLU A 4 -17.17 2.80 -20.78
C GLU A 4 -15.68 3.08 -20.63
N ASP A 5 -15.36 4.35 -20.74
CA ASP A 5 -14.21 5.05 -20.18
C ASP A 5 -13.00 4.15 -19.81
N GLU A 6 -12.21 3.82 -20.83
CA GLU A 6 -10.94 3.11 -20.71
C GLU A 6 -9.89 3.91 -19.89
N SER A 7 -10.16 5.19 -19.58
CA SER A 7 -9.23 6.08 -18.85
C SER A 7 -9.33 5.96 -17.33
N ALA A 8 -10.42 5.40 -16.79
CA ALA A 8 -10.56 5.08 -15.36
C ALA A 8 -9.83 3.79 -14.94
N GLN A 9 -9.28 3.05 -15.92
CA GLN A 9 -8.78 1.69 -15.72
C GLN A 9 -7.39 1.50 -15.05
N PRO A 10 -6.53 2.51 -14.81
CA PRO A 10 -5.25 2.23 -14.14
C PRO A 10 -5.39 2.09 -12.62
N MET A 11 -6.23 2.89 -11.97
CA MET A 11 -6.28 2.96 -10.50
C MET A 11 -7.12 1.87 -9.85
N VAL A 12 -8.29 1.57 -10.42
CA VAL A 12 -9.13 0.46 -9.93
C VAL A 12 -8.39 -0.87 -10.07
N LYS A 13 -7.65 -1.06 -11.18
CA LYS A 13 -6.83 -2.25 -11.39
C LYS A 13 -5.71 -2.36 -10.36
N LEU A 14 -5.02 -1.25 -10.07
CA LEU A 14 -3.97 -1.23 -9.05
C LEU A 14 -4.52 -1.64 -7.68
N LEU A 15 -5.71 -1.17 -7.30
CA LEU A 15 -6.33 -1.51 -6.01
C LEU A 15 -6.91 -2.93 -5.96
N ALA A 16 -7.53 -3.40 -7.05
CA ALA A 16 -8.24 -4.68 -7.09
C ALA A 16 -7.30 -5.90 -7.26
N ASP A 17 -6.12 -5.69 -7.85
CA ASP A 17 -5.15 -6.75 -8.11
C ASP A 17 -3.74 -6.31 -7.67
N PRO A 18 -3.47 -6.25 -6.34
CA PRO A 18 -2.13 -5.97 -5.86
C PRO A 18 -1.17 -7.05 -6.35
N ALA A 19 0.05 -6.67 -6.72
CA ALA A 19 1.08 -7.62 -7.11
C ALA A 19 1.29 -8.66 -5.99
N LYS A 20 1.24 -9.95 -6.34
CA LYS A 20 1.10 -11.05 -5.36
C LYS A 20 2.39 -11.82 -5.04
N ASP A 21 3.49 -11.51 -5.73
CA ASP A 21 4.70 -12.36 -5.72
C ASP A 21 5.97 -11.61 -5.25
N GLY A 22 5.80 -10.51 -4.51
CA GLY A 22 6.93 -9.74 -4.00
C GLY A 22 7.62 -10.39 -2.79
N PRO A 23 8.86 -9.99 -2.47
CA PRO A 23 9.60 -10.53 -1.33
C PRO A 23 8.94 -10.14 0.00
N ASP A 24 9.16 -10.96 1.03
CA ASP A 24 8.80 -10.61 2.41
C ASP A 24 9.91 -9.76 3.04
N LEU A 25 9.65 -8.48 3.26
CA LEU A 25 10.56 -7.48 3.83
C LEU A 25 10.18 -7.09 5.25
N ARG A 26 9.22 -7.77 5.90
CA ARG A 26 8.78 -7.41 7.25
C ARG A 26 9.89 -7.52 8.31
N PHE A 27 10.94 -8.29 8.00
CA PHE A 27 12.14 -8.39 8.82
C PHE A 27 12.99 -7.11 8.83
N ALA A 28 12.83 -6.22 7.84
CA ALA A 28 13.65 -5.00 7.69
C ALA A 28 13.22 -3.87 8.62
N GLY A 29 12.16 -4.07 9.41
CA GLY A 29 11.50 -3.03 10.17
C GLY A 29 10.56 -2.20 9.29
N PRO A 30 10.03 -1.08 9.83
CA PRO A 30 9.06 -0.26 9.12
C PRO A 30 9.68 0.50 7.93
N LEU A 31 8.97 0.54 6.81
CA LEU A 31 9.48 1.07 5.55
C LEU A 31 8.59 2.20 5.02
N HIS A 32 9.12 3.42 4.99
CA HIS A 32 8.49 4.52 4.25
C HIS A 32 8.53 4.30 2.74
N LYS A 33 9.59 3.63 2.25
CA LYS A 33 9.83 3.37 0.83
C LYS A 33 10.34 1.94 0.64
N CYS A 34 9.79 1.24 -0.34
CA CYS A 34 10.21 -0.10 -0.69
C CYS A 34 11.60 -0.08 -1.34
N ILE A 35 12.35 -1.18 -1.20
CA ILE A 35 13.67 -1.36 -1.82
C ILE A 35 13.63 -1.30 -3.36
N CYS A 36 12.45 -1.49 -3.98
CA CYS A 36 12.26 -1.32 -5.42
C CYS A 36 12.14 0.15 -5.86
N GLY A 37 12.07 1.08 -4.90
CA GLY A 37 11.93 2.52 -5.14
C GLY A 37 10.50 3.05 -5.13
N CYS A 38 9.49 2.21 -4.90
CA CYS A 38 8.09 2.62 -4.75
C CYS A 38 7.77 3.07 -3.31
N ASP A 39 6.98 4.12 -3.17
CA ASP A 39 6.50 4.70 -1.91
C ASP A 39 4.96 4.66 -1.78
N LEU A 40 4.29 3.92 -2.68
CA LEU A 40 2.85 3.64 -2.62
C LEU A 40 2.62 2.23 -2.10
N TRP A 41 1.67 2.12 -1.17
CA TRP A 41 1.39 0.90 -0.44
C TRP A 41 -0.11 0.55 -0.50
N HIS A 42 -0.40 -0.74 -0.63
CA HIS A 42 -1.72 -1.30 -0.36
C HIS A 42 -1.79 -1.67 1.12
N GLY A 43 -2.77 -1.12 1.82
CA GLY A 43 -3.01 -1.39 3.22
C GLY A 43 -4.49 -1.38 3.56
N LEU A 44 -4.83 -1.98 4.68
CA LEU A 44 -6.19 -1.91 5.23
C LEU A 44 -6.29 -0.71 6.17
N VAL A 45 -7.30 0.12 5.95
CA VAL A 45 -7.57 1.32 6.74
C VAL A 45 -9.01 1.32 7.21
N LYS A 46 -9.26 1.89 8.39
CA LYS A 46 -10.59 2.21 8.89
C LYS A 46 -10.80 3.71 8.82
N PHE A 47 -11.97 4.11 8.32
CA PHE A 47 -12.42 5.49 8.39
C PHE A 47 -13.42 5.67 9.53
N GLU A 48 -13.32 6.78 10.26
CA GLU A 48 -14.32 7.28 11.20
C GLU A 48 -14.47 8.79 10.97
N GLU A 49 -15.71 9.27 10.97
CA GLU A 49 -16.01 10.71 10.81
C GLU A 49 -15.40 11.39 9.56
N GLY A 50 -15.12 10.62 8.51
CA GLY A 50 -14.55 11.13 7.26
C GLY A 50 -13.02 11.16 7.22
N GLU A 51 -12.34 10.75 8.29
CA GLU A 51 -10.89 10.68 8.40
C GLU A 51 -10.41 9.23 8.62
N ILE A 52 -9.12 8.98 8.36
CA ILE A 52 -8.51 7.69 8.67
C ILE A 52 -8.36 7.60 10.19
N ALA A 53 -9.10 6.69 10.82
CA ALA A 53 -9.05 6.44 12.25
C ALA A 53 -7.85 5.59 12.65
N PHE A 54 -7.60 4.53 11.89
CA PHE A 54 -6.41 3.69 12.03
C PHE A 54 -6.14 2.90 10.75
N TYR A 55 -4.95 2.31 10.67
CA TYR A 55 -4.54 1.39 9.62
C TYR A 55 -3.82 0.18 10.22
N PHE A 56 -3.80 -0.93 9.47
CA PHE A 56 -3.00 -2.10 9.81
C PHE A 56 -1.57 -1.90 9.31
N LEU A 57 -0.59 -2.42 10.06
CA LEU A 57 0.82 -2.24 9.72
C LEU A 57 1.28 -3.15 8.57
N ASP A 58 0.64 -4.31 8.37
CA ASP A 58 0.94 -5.17 7.22
C ASP A 58 0.48 -4.51 5.92
N VAL A 59 1.43 -4.20 5.05
CA VAL A 59 1.20 -3.55 3.75
C VAL A 59 1.90 -4.28 2.61
N LEU A 60 1.41 -4.07 1.39
CA LEU A 60 2.02 -4.57 0.15
C LEU A 60 2.50 -3.40 -0.71
N CYS A 61 3.70 -3.51 -1.28
CA CYS A 61 4.21 -2.52 -2.22
C CYS A 61 3.37 -2.49 -3.50
N ALA A 62 2.88 -1.32 -3.89
CA ALA A 62 2.00 -1.20 -5.05
C ALA A 62 2.67 -1.52 -6.39
N ALA A 63 4.01 -1.42 -6.46
CA ALA A 63 4.76 -1.70 -7.69
C ALA A 63 5.24 -3.15 -7.81
N CYS A 64 5.77 -3.75 -6.74
CA CYS A 64 6.40 -5.07 -6.80
C CYS A 64 5.76 -6.13 -5.89
N GLY A 65 4.74 -5.77 -5.09
CA GLY A 65 4.05 -6.72 -4.23
C GLY A 65 4.81 -7.13 -2.96
N ALA A 66 5.94 -6.48 -2.65
CA ALA A 66 6.71 -6.80 -1.46
C ALA A 66 5.87 -6.60 -0.19
N HIS A 67 5.91 -7.57 0.74
CA HIS A 67 5.28 -7.46 2.05
C HIS A 67 6.17 -6.63 2.96
N ALA A 68 5.62 -5.62 3.62
CA ALA A 68 6.37 -4.75 4.53
C ALA A 68 5.53 -4.36 5.74
N ILE A 69 6.20 -3.72 6.70
CA ILE A 69 5.57 -3.06 7.84
C ILE A 69 5.49 -1.56 7.54
N ALA A 70 4.30 -0.97 7.63
CA ALA A 70 4.09 0.46 7.47
C ALA A 70 4.74 1.24 8.62
N PRO A 71 5.31 2.43 8.35
CA PRO A 71 5.92 3.27 9.38
C PRO A 71 4.86 3.84 10.32
N THR A 72 5.21 3.97 11.61
CA THR A 72 4.37 4.62 12.62
C THR A 72 5.01 5.89 13.16
N HIS A 73 4.18 6.87 13.54
CA HIS A 73 4.66 8.13 14.10
C HIS A 73 5.48 7.97 15.40
N SER A 74 5.32 6.84 16.11
CA SER A 74 6.06 6.53 17.32
C SER A 74 7.53 6.16 17.09
N GLU A 75 7.93 5.90 15.85
CA GLU A 75 9.28 5.44 15.52
C GLU A 75 10.19 6.56 14.98
N ASP A 76 9.63 7.74 14.72
CA ASP A 76 10.36 8.98 14.40
C ASP A 76 10.74 9.81 15.65
N ALA A 77 10.43 9.31 16.86
CA ALA A 77 10.60 10.02 18.12
C ALA A 77 11.83 9.57 18.95
N ALA A 78 12.78 8.86 18.34
CA ALA A 78 14.04 8.45 18.99
C ALA A 78 15.23 9.32 18.57
#